data_AF-A0A1Y3S7K2-F1
#
_entry.id   AF-A0A1Y3S7K2-F1
#
_cell.length_a   1.000
_cell.length_b   1.000
_cell.length_c   1.000
_cell.angle_alpha   90.00
_cell.angle_beta   90.00
_cell.angle_gamma   90.00
#
_symmetry.space_group_name_H-M   'P 1'
#
loop_
_entity.id
_entity.type
_entity.pdbx_description
1 polymer ?
#
loop_
_entity_poly.entity_id
_entity_poly.type
_entity_poly.pdbx_seq_one_letter_code
_entity_poly.pdbx_strand_id
1 'polypeptide(L)'
;MADGMTALLLKAEDKNRWSVTLHHANGWEIALPAATPAEYLIAASEIDYSAYRREIRNLREQHPLLEERLEVSMADFEDFVAEALLLPSMLRDIDPVGYFVLGHLLEQSLRQEDDGSALFLLNAAAQLLQILEEPIRAQVYLRNALEIACDGMERATQQERYEKLVETYPELKSLCDPILLPKEPGEHPVYAAYSIFGLLALQFALYFHQDKQRIARCDYCWRYFIPKTRKETHYCDRETDGFPCKQRGSRFKRNLDTEQDEALLVYKKLRDRMYARMQRYITALPENRQDLIPMDYLQYGDWSENARLARIDYLDGKLTAEEFLRKIDTMHDLEDYSVGAAQTSPTETAWQRMVADDIGFDPELHYPKGFMLLDLRTDDPKWQTFSADDLRRKYQEGHQSLREKYGRK
;
A
#
# COMPACT_ATOMS: atom_id res chain seq x y z
N MET A 1 5.36 -24.22 41.07
CA MET A 1 5.79 -24.36 39.67
C MET A 1 5.72 -22.98 39.08
N ALA A 2 6.81 -22.46 38.52
CA ALA A 2 6.79 -21.12 37.92
C ALA A 2 5.82 -21.17 36.74
N ASP A 3 4.70 -20.47 36.86
CA ASP A 3 3.72 -20.33 35.78
C ASP A 3 4.41 -19.50 34.68
N GLY A 4 4.91 -20.17 33.64
CA GLY A 4 5.62 -19.50 32.56
C GLY A 4 4.65 -18.65 31.75
N MET A 5 5.00 -17.40 31.44
CA MET A 5 4.20 -16.57 30.54
C MET A 5 4.51 -16.93 29.09
N THR A 6 3.46 -17.10 28.28
CA THR A 6 3.58 -17.14 26.82
C THR A 6 4.09 -15.78 26.32
N ALA A 7 5.14 -15.77 25.51
CA ALA A 7 5.74 -14.54 25.00
C ALA A 7 6.33 -14.72 23.59
N LEU A 8 6.44 -13.61 22.87
CA LEU A 8 7.22 -13.49 21.64
C LEU A 8 8.57 -12.91 22.04
N LEU A 9 9.65 -13.68 21.90
CA LEU A 9 10.99 -13.20 22.21
C LEU A 9 11.72 -12.82 20.93
N LEU A 10 12.23 -11.60 20.84
CA LEU A 10 13.08 -11.15 19.75
C LEU A 10 14.54 -11.22 20.21
N LYS A 11 15.29 -12.18 19.68
CA LYS A 11 16.68 -12.47 20.07
C LYS A 11 17.65 -12.01 18.99
N ALA A 12 18.70 -11.30 19.35
CA ALA A 12 19.76 -10.95 18.41
C ALA A 12 20.65 -12.16 18.10
N GLU A 13 20.76 -12.52 16.83
CA GLU A 13 21.71 -13.54 16.36
C GLU A 13 23.06 -12.92 15.98
N ASP A 14 23.01 -11.72 15.39
CA ASP A 14 24.18 -10.90 15.11
C ASP A 14 23.84 -9.40 15.28
N LYS A 15 24.74 -8.52 14.83
CA LYS A 15 24.56 -7.06 14.97
C LYS A 15 23.30 -6.49 14.31
N ASN A 16 22.71 -7.19 13.35
CA ASN A 16 21.61 -6.69 12.52
C ASN A 16 20.47 -7.70 12.30
N ARG A 17 20.69 -8.99 12.56
CA ARG A 17 19.73 -10.07 12.37
C ARG A 17 19.14 -10.52 13.71
N TRP A 18 17.83 -10.71 13.69
CA TRP A 18 17.04 -11.07 14.85
C TRP A 18 16.21 -12.29 14.52
N SER A 19 16.07 -13.23 15.45
CA SER A 19 15.09 -14.30 15.35
C SER A 19 13.93 -14.06 16.32
N VAL A 20 12.71 -14.23 15.80
CA VAL A 20 11.51 -14.29 16.63
C VAL A 20 11.41 -15.71 17.17
N THR A 21 11.34 -15.85 18.49
CA THR A 21 11.15 -17.11 19.19
C THR A 21 9.78 -17.12 19.84
N LEU A 22 8.98 -18.14 19.51
CA LEU A 22 7.69 -18.41 20.12
C LEU A 22 7.93 -19.16 21.44
N HIS A 23 7.75 -18.48 22.57
CA HIS A 23 8.00 -19.05 23.90
C HIS A 23 6.68 -19.49 24.54
N HIS A 24 6.48 -20.80 24.69
CA HIS A 24 5.30 -21.39 25.32
C HIS A 24 5.43 -21.39 26.85
N ALA A 25 4.29 -21.30 27.56
CA ALA A 25 4.23 -21.37 29.02
C ALA A 25 4.89 -22.63 29.64
N ASN A 26 4.94 -23.73 28.88
CA ASN A 26 5.58 -24.99 29.27
C ASN A 26 7.13 -25.00 29.07
N GLY A 27 7.71 -23.86 28.66
CA GLY A 27 9.14 -23.69 28.40
C GLY A 27 9.61 -24.15 27.01
N TRP A 28 8.71 -24.62 26.14
CA TRP A 28 9.07 -24.94 24.76
C TRP A 28 9.29 -23.68 23.93
N GLU A 29 10.31 -23.69 23.10
CA GLU A 29 10.65 -22.59 22.22
C GLU A 29 10.73 -23.03 20.76
N ILE A 30 10.13 -22.25 19.85
CA ILE A 30 10.24 -22.43 18.41
C ILE A 30 10.86 -21.16 17.83
N ALA A 31 12.08 -21.25 17.30
CA ALA A 31 12.75 -20.13 16.64
C ALA A 31 12.35 -20.05 15.16
N LEU A 32 11.91 -18.87 14.73
CA LEU A 32 11.66 -18.54 13.33
C LEU A 32 12.96 -18.09 12.64
N PRO A 33 13.06 -18.21 11.31
CA PRO A 33 14.25 -17.80 10.57
C PRO A 33 14.62 -16.34 10.86
N ALA A 34 15.89 -16.11 11.17
CA ALA A 34 16.34 -14.75 11.47
C ALA A 34 16.25 -13.85 10.24
N ALA A 35 15.88 -12.59 10.46
CA ALA A 35 15.78 -11.56 9.45
C ALA A 35 16.16 -10.20 10.05
N THR A 36 16.34 -9.20 9.20
CA THR A 36 16.50 -7.83 9.68
C THR A 36 15.15 -7.23 10.09
N PRO A 37 15.12 -6.15 10.90
CA PRO A 37 13.86 -5.49 11.25
C PRO A 37 13.07 -5.02 10.02
N ALA A 38 13.76 -4.53 8.98
CA ALA A 38 13.12 -4.11 7.74
C ALA A 38 12.48 -5.29 6.97
N GLU A 39 13.15 -6.44 6.96
CA GLU A 39 12.62 -7.66 6.32
C GLU A 39 11.36 -8.17 7.05
N TYR A 40 11.35 -8.16 8.38
CA TYR A 40 10.17 -8.53 9.16
C TYR A 40 8.98 -7.61 8.90
N LEU A 41 9.18 -6.29 8.94
CA LEU A 41 8.11 -5.32 8.69
C LEU A 41 7.52 -5.49 7.29
N ILE A 42 8.37 -5.69 6.27
CA ILE A 42 7.90 -5.96 4.91
C ILE A 42 7.13 -7.29 4.84
N ALA A 43 7.68 -8.37 5.39
CA ALA A 43 7.05 -9.69 5.35
C ALA A 43 5.65 -9.66 6.01
N ALA A 44 5.55 -9.08 7.22
CA ALA A 44 4.29 -8.94 7.94
C ALA A 44 3.26 -8.08 7.17
N SER A 45 3.73 -7.02 6.50
CA SER A 45 2.85 -6.16 5.68
C SER A 45 2.29 -6.88 4.44
N GLU A 46 2.95 -7.93 3.96
CA GLU A 46 2.63 -8.62 2.70
C GLU A 46 1.86 -9.94 2.87
N ILE A 47 1.58 -10.37 4.10
CA ILE A 47 0.77 -11.58 4.37
C ILE A 47 -0.61 -11.42 3.71
N ASP A 48 -1.04 -12.45 2.98
CA ASP A 48 -2.35 -12.47 2.32
C ASP A 48 -3.40 -13.10 3.24
N TYR A 49 -4.13 -12.25 3.96
CA TYR A 49 -5.25 -12.66 4.82
C TYR A 49 -6.58 -12.78 4.08
N SER A 50 -6.63 -12.70 2.74
CA SER A 50 -7.90 -12.61 2.00
C SER A 50 -8.82 -13.79 2.26
N ALA A 51 -8.28 -15.02 2.26
CA ALA A 51 -9.03 -16.23 2.56
C ALA A 51 -9.46 -16.26 4.04
N TYR A 52 -8.55 -15.97 4.96
CA TYR A 52 -8.80 -15.97 6.39
C TYR A 52 -9.88 -14.94 6.80
N ARG A 53 -9.78 -13.71 6.28
CA ARG A 53 -10.77 -12.64 6.47
C ARG A 53 -12.15 -13.04 5.93
N ARG A 54 -12.21 -13.78 4.82
CA ARG A 54 -13.48 -14.30 4.30
C ARG A 54 -14.12 -15.28 5.27
N GLU A 55 -13.36 -16.21 5.84
CA GLU A 55 -13.93 -17.19 6.78
C GLU A 55 -14.36 -16.55 8.10
N ILE A 56 -13.61 -15.57 8.64
CA ILE A 56 -14.08 -14.78 9.79
C ILE A 56 -15.39 -14.04 9.47
N ARG A 57 -15.48 -13.44 8.28
CA ARG A 57 -16.71 -12.76 7.86
C ARG A 57 -17.87 -13.74 7.71
N ASN A 58 -17.64 -14.94 7.16
CA ASN A 58 -18.67 -15.97 7.07
C ASN A 58 -19.16 -16.37 8.47
N LEU A 59 -18.22 -16.63 9.40
CA LEU A 59 -18.55 -16.93 10.80
C LEU A 59 -19.36 -15.81 11.47
N ARG A 60 -19.04 -14.54 11.17
CA ARG A 60 -19.77 -13.38 11.70
C ARG A 60 -21.16 -13.19 11.07
N GLU A 61 -21.28 -13.37 9.76
CA GLU A 61 -22.49 -13.00 9.00
C GLU A 61 -23.49 -14.16 8.82
N GLN A 62 -23.04 -15.42 8.93
CA GLN A 62 -23.84 -16.59 8.55
C GLN A 62 -24.07 -17.59 9.68
N HIS A 63 -23.32 -17.49 10.78
CA HIS A 63 -23.42 -18.48 11.84
C HIS A 63 -24.73 -18.32 12.64
N PRO A 64 -25.49 -19.41 12.88
CA PRO A 64 -26.79 -19.36 13.55
C PRO A 64 -26.77 -18.64 14.91
N LEU A 65 -25.69 -18.79 15.68
CA LEU A 65 -25.49 -18.10 16.97
C LEU A 65 -25.78 -16.59 16.90
N LEU A 66 -25.41 -15.93 15.80
CA LEU A 66 -25.50 -14.48 15.62
C LEU A 66 -26.77 -14.03 14.89
N GLU A 67 -27.67 -14.94 14.54
CA GLU A 67 -28.99 -14.59 14.02
C GLU A 67 -29.81 -13.83 15.07
N GLU A 68 -30.58 -12.83 14.63
CA GLU A 68 -31.45 -12.06 15.52
C GLU A 68 -32.61 -12.94 16.05
N ARG A 69 -32.53 -13.32 17.32
CA ARG A 69 -33.56 -14.11 18.02
C ARG A 69 -33.59 -13.82 19.52
N LEU A 70 -34.69 -14.20 20.17
CA LEU A 70 -34.93 -13.95 21.60
C LEU A 70 -34.10 -14.85 22.52
N GLU A 71 -33.82 -16.09 22.11
CA GLU A 71 -33.09 -17.06 22.91
C GLU A 71 -31.84 -17.54 22.16
N VAL A 72 -30.70 -17.47 22.85
CA VAL A 72 -29.41 -17.94 22.34
C VAL A 72 -29.16 -19.36 22.85
N SER A 73 -28.96 -20.28 21.92
CA SER A 73 -28.74 -21.71 22.22
C SER A 73 -27.31 -21.96 22.66
N MET A 74 -27.14 -22.71 23.76
CA MET A 74 -25.81 -23.20 24.18
C MET A 74 -25.19 -24.11 23.11
N ALA A 75 -26.00 -24.94 22.44
CA ALA A 75 -25.49 -25.82 21.38
C ALA A 75 -24.93 -25.02 20.19
N ASP A 76 -25.58 -23.90 19.85
CA ASP A 76 -25.12 -23.03 18.77
C ASP A 76 -23.85 -22.27 19.20
N PHE A 77 -23.67 -22.02 20.50
CA PHE A 77 -22.43 -21.45 21.03
C PHE A 77 -21.28 -22.46 20.99
N GLU A 78 -21.53 -23.71 21.37
CA GLU A 78 -20.54 -24.79 21.28
C GLU A 78 -20.08 -25.03 19.83
N ASP A 79 -21.02 -24.99 18.88
CA ASP A 79 -20.75 -25.08 17.44
C ASP A 79 -19.90 -23.89 16.96
N PHE A 80 -20.28 -22.67 17.36
CA PHE A 80 -19.51 -21.46 17.06
C PHE A 80 -18.08 -21.53 17.57
N VAL A 81 -17.88 -22.00 18.80
CA VAL A 81 -16.54 -22.19 19.39
C VAL A 81 -15.76 -23.22 18.59
N ALA A 82 -16.37 -24.33 18.18
CA ALA A 82 -15.72 -25.35 17.38
C ALA A 82 -15.25 -24.79 16.03
N GLU A 83 -16.09 -24.03 15.32
CA GLU A 83 -15.71 -23.37 14.08
C GLU A 83 -14.59 -22.33 14.28
N ALA A 84 -14.72 -21.48 15.30
CA ALA A 84 -13.73 -20.45 15.63
C ALA A 84 -12.34 -21.04 15.91
N LEU A 85 -12.26 -22.16 16.62
CA LEU A 85 -11.01 -22.84 16.95
C LEU A 85 -10.29 -23.46 15.74
N LEU A 86 -10.99 -23.69 14.62
CA LEU A 86 -10.38 -24.23 13.40
C LEU A 86 -9.68 -23.14 12.57
N LEU A 87 -10.19 -21.90 12.62
CA LEU A 87 -9.72 -20.82 11.75
C LEU A 87 -8.22 -20.48 11.88
N PRO A 88 -7.58 -20.46 13.07
CA PRO A 88 -6.15 -20.17 13.19
C PRO A 88 -5.27 -21.11 12.37
N SER A 89 -5.70 -22.35 12.11
CA SER A 89 -4.93 -23.32 11.33
C SER A 89 -4.61 -22.83 9.90
N MET A 90 -5.43 -21.94 9.34
CA MET A 90 -5.18 -21.29 8.04
C MET A 90 -3.93 -20.40 8.03
N LEU A 91 -3.49 -19.94 9.21
CA LEU A 91 -2.34 -19.05 9.35
C LEU A 91 -1.03 -19.79 9.57
N ARG A 92 -1.06 -21.10 9.90
CA ARG A 92 0.13 -21.85 10.35
C ARG A 92 1.36 -21.66 9.47
N ASP A 93 1.17 -21.68 8.16
CA ASP A 93 2.28 -21.63 7.19
C ASP A 93 2.59 -20.21 6.69
N ILE A 94 1.60 -19.30 6.70
CA ILE A 94 1.74 -17.93 6.16
C ILE A 94 2.05 -16.89 7.24
N ASP A 95 1.62 -17.14 8.47
CA ASP A 95 1.85 -16.32 9.66
C ASP A 95 1.97 -17.19 10.92
N PRO A 96 3.15 -17.80 11.17
CA PRO A 96 3.38 -18.59 12.37
C PRO A 96 3.24 -17.79 13.68
N VAL A 97 3.47 -16.48 13.64
CA VAL A 97 3.34 -15.60 14.82
C VAL A 97 1.85 -15.42 15.15
N GLY A 98 1.02 -15.08 14.16
CA GLY A 98 -0.42 -14.99 14.34
C GLY A 98 -1.05 -16.29 14.78
N TYR A 99 -0.67 -17.42 14.15
CA TYR A 99 -1.13 -18.74 14.58
C TYR A 99 -0.85 -19.01 16.07
N PHE A 100 0.37 -18.69 16.53
CA PHE A 100 0.78 -18.89 17.91
C PHE A 100 0.02 -17.98 18.88
N VAL A 101 -0.07 -16.68 18.58
CA VAL A 101 -0.75 -15.70 19.44
C VAL A 101 -2.25 -16.01 19.54
N LEU A 102 -2.90 -16.32 18.41
CA LEU A 102 -4.31 -16.71 18.39
C LEU A 102 -4.58 -17.94 19.26
N GLY A 103 -3.75 -18.98 19.16
CA GLY A 103 -3.89 -20.18 19.97
C GLY A 103 -3.91 -19.86 21.47
N HIS A 104 -3.02 -18.98 21.91
CA HIS A 104 -2.97 -18.56 23.31
C HIS A 104 -4.18 -17.71 23.73
N LEU A 105 -4.55 -16.71 22.92
CA LEU A 105 -5.66 -15.81 23.24
C LEU A 105 -7.01 -16.54 23.26
N LEU A 106 -7.25 -17.45 22.32
CA LEU A 106 -8.47 -18.25 22.26
C LEU A 106 -8.56 -19.17 23.49
N GLU A 107 -7.47 -19.87 23.84
CA GLU A 107 -7.44 -20.71 25.05
C GLU A 107 -7.73 -19.89 26.31
N GLN A 108 -7.13 -18.70 26.43
CA GLN A 108 -7.39 -17.80 27.56
C GLN A 108 -8.86 -17.34 27.59
N SER A 109 -9.42 -16.96 26.44
CA SER A 109 -10.82 -16.51 26.34
C SER A 109 -11.81 -17.59 26.75
N LEU A 110 -11.53 -18.86 26.41
CA LEU A 110 -12.41 -19.99 26.74
C LEU A 110 -12.37 -20.40 28.22
N ARG A 111 -11.42 -19.88 29.01
CA ARG A 111 -11.37 -20.08 30.47
C ARG A 111 -12.22 -19.07 31.24
N GLN A 112 -12.83 -18.11 30.56
CA GLN A 112 -13.71 -17.13 31.20
C GLN A 112 -14.92 -17.84 31.82
N GLU A 113 -15.19 -17.54 33.09
CA GLU A 113 -16.36 -18.06 33.79
C GLU A 113 -17.63 -17.33 33.33
N ASP A 114 -18.74 -18.07 33.28
CA ASP A 114 -20.07 -17.50 33.02
C ASP A 114 -20.40 -16.47 34.12
N ASP A 115 -20.60 -15.23 33.70
CA ASP A 115 -20.93 -14.11 34.59
C ASP A 115 -22.41 -14.07 35.01
N GLY A 116 -23.20 -15.05 34.55
CA GLY A 116 -24.63 -15.18 34.80
C GLY A 116 -25.48 -14.20 34.00
N SER A 117 -24.88 -13.43 33.08
CA SER A 117 -25.62 -12.49 32.24
C SER A 117 -26.30 -13.22 31.08
N ALA A 118 -27.49 -12.73 30.71
CA ALA A 118 -28.21 -13.24 29.54
C ALA A 118 -27.45 -13.01 28.21
N LEU A 119 -26.42 -12.16 28.22
CA LEU A 119 -25.61 -11.82 27.05
C LEU A 119 -24.26 -12.55 27.03
N PHE A 120 -23.95 -13.39 28.03
CA PHE A 120 -22.65 -14.02 28.18
C PHE A 120 -22.19 -14.71 26.89
N LEU A 121 -23.04 -15.55 26.28
CA LEU A 121 -22.71 -16.29 25.06
C LEU A 121 -22.42 -15.37 23.86
N LEU A 122 -23.19 -14.29 23.70
CA LEU A 122 -22.99 -13.33 22.61
C LEU A 122 -21.73 -12.50 22.83
N ASN A 123 -21.45 -12.09 24.07
CA ASN A 123 -20.25 -11.36 24.43
C ASN A 123 -18.99 -12.24 24.25
N ALA A 124 -19.05 -13.51 24.67
CA ALA A 124 -17.98 -14.47 24.47
C ALA A 124 -17.72 -14.71 22.97
N ALA A 125 -18.77 -14.90 22.16
CA ALA A 125 -18.63 -15.04 20.72
C ALA A 125 -18.05 -13.78 20.05
N ALA A 126 -18.49 -12.60 20.46
CA ALA A 126 -17.93 -11.33 19.98
C ALA A 126 -16.45 -11.19 20.34
N GLN A 127 -16.04 -11.62 21.53
CA GLN A 127 -14.64 -11.63 21.95
C GLN A 127 -13.80 -12.60 21.12
N LEU A 128 -14.30 -13.80 20.83
CA LEU A 128 -13.63 -14.76 19.95
C LEU A 128 -13.42 -14.16 18.54
N LEU A 129 -14.43 -13.48 17.97
CA LEU A 129 -14.27 -12.78 16.69
C LEU A 129 -13.19 -11.70 16.75
N GLN A 130 -13.17 -10.88 17.82
CA GLN A 130 -12.15 -9.86 18.01
C GLN A 130 -10.74 -10.46 18.11
N ILE A 131 -10.60 -11.60 18.80
CA ILE A 131 -9.34 -12.34 18.90
C ILE A 131 -8.91 -12.81 17.52
N LEU A 132 -9.80 -13.46 16.76
CA LEU A 132 -9.52 -13.95 15.41
C LEU A 132 -9.06 -12.83 14.44
N GLU A 133 -9.56 -11.61 14.63
CA GLU A 133 -9.19 -10.43 13.84
C GLU A 133 -7.87 -9.78 14.26
N GLU A 134 -7.22 -10.21 15.35
CA GLU A 134 -6.01 -9.56 15.87
C GLU A 134 -4.85 -9.49 14.85
N PRO A 135 -4.48 -10.57 14.12
CA PRO A 135 -3.41 -10.50 13.11
C PRO A 135 -3.74 -9.56 11.95
N ILE A 136 -5.03 -9.49 11.57
CA ILE A 136 -5.51 -8.61 10.52
C ILE A 136 -5.39 -7.15 10.96
N ARG A 137 -5.84 -6.82 12.18
CA ARG A 137 -5.75 -5.47 12.74
C ARG A 137 -4.29 -5.03 12.89
N ALA A 138 -3.43 -5.91 13.39
CA ALA A 138 -1.99 -5.64 13.50
C ALA A 138 -1.36 -5.35 12.13
N GLN A 139 -1.74 -6.07 11.07
CA GLN A 139 -1.28 -5.78 9.71
C GLN A 139 -1.81 -4.44 9.18
N VAL A 140 -3.07 -4.09 9.45
CA VAL A 140 -3.63 -2.79 9.04
C VAL A 140 -2.82 -1.66 9.68
N TYR A 141 -2.59 -1.72 11.00
CA TYR A 141 -1.78 -0.73 11.72
C TYR A 141 -0.38 -0.63 11.14
N LEU A 142 0.26 -1.77 10.85
CA LEU A 142 1.58 -1.82 10.23
C LEU A 142 1.60 -1.15 8.85
N ARG A 143 0.62 -1.44 7.99
CA ARG A 143 0.55 -0.87 6.64
C ARG A 143 0.37 0.64 6.69
N ASN A 144 -0.50 1.13 7.56
CA ASN A 144 -0.74 2.56 7.74
C ASN A 144 0.52 3.25 8.30
N ALA A 145 1.18 2.66 9.29
CA ALA A 145 2.46 3.16 9.81
C ALA A 145 3.57 3.17 8.75
N LEU A 146 3.69 2.13 7.92
CA LEU A 146 4.65 2.08 6.81
C LEU A 146 4.32 3.13 5.75
N GLU A 147 3.05 3.40 5.47
CA GLU A 147 2.64 4.45 4.53
C GLU A 147 3.10 5.82 5.03
N ILE A 148 2.79 6.18 6.28
CA ILE A 148 3.23 7.45 6.87
C ILE A 148 4.76 7.56 6.92
N ALA A 149 5.44 6.55 7.46
CA ALA A 149 6.87 6.60 7.74
C ALA A 149 7.75 6.39 6.50
N CYS A 150 7.24 5.74 5.44
CA CYS A 150 8.07 5.33 4.31
C CYS A 150 7.65 5.85 2.95
N ASP A 151 6.37 6.12 2.71
CA ASP A 151 5.91 6.57 1.40
C ASP A 151 6.35 8.01 1.13
N GLY A 152 6.99 8.25 -0.01
CA GLY A 152 7.58 9.55 -0.38
C GLY A 152 8.74 10.01 0.52
N MET A 153 9.30 9.11 1.35
CA MET A 153 10.35 9.43 2.33
C MET A 153 11.73 8.92 1.89
N GLU A 154 11.96 8.65 0.59
CA GLU A 154 13.16 8.00 0.06
C GLU A 154 14.46 8.69 0.49
N ARG A 155 14.44 10.03 0.59
CA ARG A 155 15.58 10.85 0.99
C ARG A 155 15.71 11.04 2.50
N ALA A 156 14.62 10.87 3.25
CA ALA A 156 14.59 11.08 4.69
C ALA A 156 15.47 10.09 5.46
N THR A 157 16.15 10.59 6.48
CA THR A 157 16.82 9.83 7.53
C THR A 157 15.81 9.01 8.34
N GLN A 158 16.31 8.05 9.11
CA GLN A 158 15.44 7.23 9.97
C GLN A 158 14.81 8.05 11.10
N GLN A 159 15.53 9.06 11.58
CA GLN A 159 15.01 10.00 12.56
C GLN A 159 13.83 10.80 12.00
N GLU A 160 13.98 11.38 10.79
CA GLU A 160 12.89 12.12 10.14
C GLU A 160 11.66 11.22 9.85
N ARG A 161 11.89 9.95 9.53
CA ARG A 161 10.80 8.97 9.32
C ARG A 161 10.08 8.63 10.62
N TYR A 162 10.83 8.45 11.70
CA TYR A 162 10.27 8.22 13.03
C TYR A 162 9.48 9.45 13.51
N GLU A 163 10.05 10.65 13.37
CA GLU A 163 9.41 11.91 13.75
C GLU A 163 8.07 12.08 13.01
N LYS A 164 8.07 11.91 11.68
CA LYS A 164 6.82 11.93 10.89
C LYS A 164 5.80 10.92 11.40
N LEU A 165 6.22 9.69 11.71
CA LEU A 165 5.34 8.64 12.21
C LEU A 165 4.68 9.03 13.54
N VAL A 166 5.45 9.53 14.51
CA VAL A 166 4.91 9.88 15.84
C VAL A 166 4.23 11.24 15.90
N GLU A 167 4.51 12.13 14.94
CA GLU A 167 3.73 13.35 14.74
C GLU A 167 2.32 13.01 14.24
N THR A 168 2.19 12.02 13.35
CA THR A 168 0.88 11.54 12.87
C THR A 168 0.17 10.63 13.89
N TYR A 169 0.89 9.70 14.51
CA TYR A 169 0.35 8.76 15.50
C TYR A 169 1.11 8.86 16.83
N PRO A 170 0.77 9.84 17.69
CA PRO A 170 1.46 10.06 18.97
C PRO A 170 1.49 8.84 19.91
N GLU A 171 0.49 7.97 19.82
CA GLU A 171 0.38 6.73 20.59
C GLU A 171 1.52 5.73 20.32
N LEU A 172 2.18 5.82 19.15
CA LEU A 172 3.30 4.94 18.82
C LEU A 172 4.60 5.34 19.53
N LYS A 173 4.70 6.57 20.03
CA LYS A 173 5.92 7.09 20.67
C LYS A 173 6.38 6.22 21.84
N SER A 174 5.48 5.74 22.69
CA SER A 174 5.85 4.89 23.82
C SER A 174 6.16 3.45 23.42
N LEU A 175 5.88 3.05 22.18
CA LEU A 175 5.93 1.67 21.71
C LEU A 175 7.12 1.41 20.78
N CYS A 176 7.50 2.38 19.95
CA CYS A 176 8.53 2.19 18.93
C CYS A 176 9.67 3.23 18.97
N ASP A 177 9.84 3.98 20.05
CA ASP A 177 10.93 4.96 20.16
C ASP A 177 12.30 4.24 20.25
N PRO A 178 13.24 4.52 19.32
CA PRO A 178 14.56 3.90 19.34
C PRO A 178 15.39 4.24 20.59
N ILE A 179 15.03 5.28 21.37
CA ILE A 179 15.66 5.64 22.65
C ILE A 179 15.33 4.63 23.74
N LEU A 180 14.20 3.91 23.63
CA LEU A 180 13.82 2.86 24.58
C LEU A 180 14.74 1.62 24.47
N LEU A 181 15.48 1.51 23.36
CA LEU A 181 16.49 0.47 23.20
C LEU A 181 17.75 0.83 24.02
N PRO A 182 18.38 -0.14 24.69
CA PRO A 182 19.64 0.08 25.40
C PRO A 182 20.71 0.63 24.44
N LYS A 183 21.43 1.68 24.87
CA LYS A 183 22.54 2.26 24.08
C LYS A 183 23.71 1.29 23.91
N GLU A 184 23.94 0.47 24.92
CA GLU A 184 24.91 -0.63 24.92
C GLU A 184 24.14 -1.91 25.22
N PRO A 185 23.50 -2.52 24.20
CA PRO A 185 22.92 -3.84 24.41
C PRO A 185 24.04 -4.81 24.78
N GLY A 186 23.74 -5.79 25.65
CA GLY A 186 24.67 -6.92 25.88
C GLY A 186 25.00 -7.64 24.57
N GLU A 187 25.96 -8.58 24.57
CA GLU A 187 26.39 -9.23 23.31
C GLU A 187 25.24 -9.86 22.51
N HIS A 188 24.18 -10.31 23.18
CA HIS A 188 22.97 -10.89 22.59
C HIS A 188 21.71 -10.38 23.32
N PRO A 189 21.20 -9.18 23.01
CA PRO A 189 19.98 -8.67 23.64
C PRO A 189 18.78 -9.56 23.30
N VAL A 190 17.89 -9.70 24.28
CA VAL A 190 16.59 -10.37 24.15
C VAL A 190 15.51 -9.42 24.61
N TYR A 191 14.52 -9.20 23.76
CA TYR A 191 13.35 -8.40 24.06
C TYR A 191 12.11 -9.29 24.08
N ALA A 192 11.14 -8.97 24.92
CA ALA A 192 9.87 -9.67 24.99
C ALA A 192 8.74 -8.78 24.47
N ALA A 193 7.85 -9.35 23.67
CA ALA A 193 6.58 -8.79 23.26
C ALA A 193 5.45 -9.76 23.63
N TYR A 194 4.29 -9.20 24.00
CA TYR A 194 3.13 -9.97 24.48
C TYR A 194 1.92 -9.89 23.53
N SER A 195 2.10 -9.25 22.37
CA SER A 195 1.09 -9.15 21.30
C SER A 195 1.79 -9.03 19.95
N ILE A 196 1.06 -9.28 18.85
CA ILE A 196 1.60 -9.11 17.50
C ILE A 196 1.98 -7.64 17.29
N PHE A 197 1.09 -6.73 17.68
CA PHE A 197 1.37 -5.30 17.60
C PHE A 197 2.60 -4.87 18.42
N GLY A 198 2.78 -5.42 19.63
CA GLY A 198 3.98 -5.15 20.43
C GLY A 198 5.27 -5.64 19.77
N LEU A 199 5.23 -6.80 19.10
CA LEU A 199 6.36 -7.31 18.33
C LEU A 199 6.67 -6.39 17.14
N LEU A 200 5.65 -5.92 16.42
CA LEU A 200 5.81 -4.99 15.30
C LEU A 200 6.37 -3.63 15.76
N ALA A 201 5.91 -3.11 16.89
CA ALA A 201 6.43 -1.87 17.47
C ALA A 201 7.92 -1.98 17.85
N LEU A 202 8.33 -3.12 18.41
CA LEU A 202 9.73 -3.42 18.69
C LEU A 202 10.57 -3.52 17.40
N GLN A 203 10.02 -4.14 16.35
CA GLN A 203 10.67 -4.19 15.03
C GLN A 203 10.81 -2.78 14.42
N PHE A 204 9.82 -1.91 14.58
CA PHE A 204 9.93 -0.49 14.22
C PHE A 204 11.03 0.22 15.01
N ALA A 205 11.10 0.04 16.33
CA ALA A 205 12.16 0.65 17.14
C ALA A 205 13.55 0.25 16.64
N LEU A 206 13.75 -1.04 16.38
CA LEU A 206 15.01 -1.55 15.82
C LEU A 206 15.27 -1.05 14.40
N TYR A 207 14.23 -0.91 13.57
CA TYR A 207 14.33 -0.34 12.24
C TYR A 207 14.76 1.13 12.26
N PHE A 208 14.21 1.95 13.16
CA PHE A 208 14.57 3.35 13.30
C PHE A 208 15.94 3.57 13.94
N HIS A 209 16.38 2.63 14.79
CA HIS A 209 17.68 2.71 15.46
C HIS A 209 18.88 2.49 14.52
N GLN A 210 18.68 1.79 13.39
CA GLN A 210 19.75 1.48 12.42
C GLN A 210 19.73 2.42 11.21
N ASP A 211 20.88 2.63 10.55
CA ASP A 211 21.04 3.54 9.39
C ASP A 211 21.41 2.83 8.05
N LYS A 212 21.35 1.49 8.05
CA LYS A 212 21.87 0.63 6.98
C LYS A 212 20.82 0.30 5.92
N GLN A 213 19.63 -0.08 6.35
CA GLN A 213 18.50 -0.45 5.50
C GLN A 213 17.41 0.61 5.57
N ARG A 214 16.77 0.86 4.43
CA ARG A 214 15.58 1.70 4.31
C ARG A 214 14.47 0.88 3.68
N ILE A 215 13.23 1.22 4.00
CA ILE A 215 12.04 0.71 3.32
C ILE A 215 11.55 1.79 2.34
N ALA A 216 11.35 1.39 1.09
CA ALA A 216 10.77 2.21 0.03
C ALA A 216 9.51 1.53 -0.53
N ARG A 217 8.59 2.32 -1.10
CA ARG A 217 7.41 1.83 -1.79
C ARG A 217 7.69 1.77 -3.30
N CYS A 218 7.30 0.70 -3.96
CA CYS A 218 7.47 0.57 -5.41
C CYS A 218 6.35 1.32 -6.14
N ASP A 219 6.68 2.32 -6.95
CA ASP A 219 5.70 3.09 -7.75
C ASP A 219 4.87 2.19 -8.68
N TYR A 220 5.44 1.04 -9.11
CA TYR A 220 4.75 0.14 -10.03
C TYR A 220 3.83 -0.85 -9.32
N CYS A 221 4.36 -1.74 -8.47
CA CYS A 221 3.57 -2.80 -7.85
C CYS A 221 2.97 -2.44 -6.48
N TRP A 222 3.27 -1.24 -5.96
CA TRP A 222 2.83 -0.71 -4.66
C TRP A 222 3.33 -1.44 -3.42
N ARG A 223 4.17 -2.47 -3.59
CA ARG A 223 4.75 -3.23 -2.49
C ARG A 223 5.98 -2.56 -1.92
N TYR A 224 6.26 -2.81 -0.65
CA TYR A 224 7.46 -2.34 0.03
C TYR A 224 8.68 -3.19 -0.33
N PHE A 225 9.86 -2.57 -0.34
CA PHE A 225 11.13 -3.25 -0.59
C PHE A 225 12.30 -2.51 0.07
N ILE A 226 13.43 -3.22 0.20
CA ILE A 226 14.69 -2.66 0.70
C ILE A 226 15.56 -2.28 -0.51
N PRO A 227 15.86 -0.99 -0.73
CA PRO A 227 16.78 -0.56 -1.78
C PRO A 227 18.18 -1.13 -1.55
N LYS A 228 18.85 -1.56 -2.64
CA LYS A 228 20.24 -2.06 -2.58
C LYS A 228 21.27 -0.97 -2.30
N THR A 229 20.90 0.29 -2.49
CA THR A 229 21.80 1.43 -2.34
C THR A 229 21.10 2.56 -1.60
N ARG A 230 21.87 3.51 -1.08
CA ARG A 230 21.34 4.75 -0.45
C ARG A 230 20.74 5.73 -1.47
N LYS A 231 20.89 5.48 -2.77
CA LYS A 231 20.27 6.33 -3.80
C LYS A 231 18.76 6.08 -3.83
N GLU A 232 18.03 7.16 -4.09
CA GLU A 232 16.59 7.11 -4.35
C GLU A 232 16.28 6.05 -5.40
N THR A 233 15.38 5.14 -5.04
CA THR A 233 15.03 3.96 -5.84
C THR A 233 13.51 3.81 -5.81
N HIS A 234 12.86 4.00 -6.96
CA HIS A 234 11.40 3.98 -7.10
C HIS A 234 10.80 2.60 -7.43
N TYR A 235 11.64 1.64 -7.82
CA TYR A 235 11.18 0.34 -8.30
C TYR A 235 11.92 -0.81 -7.64
N CYS A 236 11.17 -1.83 -7.21
CA CYS A 236 11.74 -3.07 -6.71
C CYS A 236 12.23 -3.97 -7.86
N ASP A 237 12.98 -5.01 -7.50
CA ASP A 237 13.49 -6.01 -8.45
C ASP A 237 12.54 -7.20 -8.67
N ARG A 238 11.32 -7.16 -8.10
CA ARG A 238 10.35 -8.26 -8.26
C ARG A 238 9.79 -8.30 -9.68
N GLU A 239 9.44 -9.50 -10.12
CA GLU A 239 8.63 -9.68 -11.32
C GLU A 239 7.14 -9.56 -10.98
N THR A 240 6.40 -8.81 -11.79
CA THR A 240 4.96 -8.60 -11.63
C THR A 240 4.31 -8.57 -13.00
N ASP A 241 3.23 -9.34 -13.16
CA ASP A 241 2.52 -9.55 -14.43
C ASP A 241 3.47 -10.05 -15.55
N GLY A 242 4.49 -10.84 -15.19
CA GLY A 242 5.48 -11.44 -16.11
C GLY A 242 6.66 -10.54 -16.51
N PHE A 243 6.83 -9.37 -15.89
CA PHE A 243 7.95 -8.46 -16.19
C PHE A 243 8.55 -7.85 -14.91
N PRO A 244 9.86 -7.52 -14.89
CA PRO A 244 10.47 -6.80 -13.77
C PRO A 244 9.82 -5.43 -13.56
N CYS A 245 9.53 -5.09 -12.29
CA CYS A 245 8.88 -3.82 -11.93
C CYS A 245 9.65 -2.60 -12.46
N LYS A 246 10.99 -2.64 -12.44
CA LYS A 246 11.85 -1.59 -12.96
C LYS A 246 11.65 -1.31 -14.47
N GLN A 247 11.41 -2.34 -15.26
CA GLN A 247 11.21 -2.20 -16.70
C GLN A 247 9.83 -1.62 -17.02
N ARG A 248 8.77 -2.16 -16.40
CA ARG A 248 7.40 -1.67 -16.64
C ARG A 248 7.12 -0.34 -15.99
N GLY A 249 7.52 -0.18 -14.73
CA GLY A 249 7.34 1.04 -13.95
C GLY A 249 7.93 2.25 -14.66
N SER A 250 9.19 2.16 -15.12
CA SER A 250 9.82 3.27 -15.86
C SER A 250 9.10 3.64 -17.16
N ARG A 251 8.50 2.67 -17.87
CA ARG A 251 7.67 2.95 -19.06
C ARG A 251 6.38 3.67 -18.68
N PHE A 252 5.67 3.18 -17.66
CA PHE A 252 4.41 3.78 -17.24
C PHE A 252 4.58 5.13 -16.55
N LYS A 253 5.71 5.35 -15.86
CA LYS A 253 6.06 6.65 -15.31
C LYS A 253 6.23 7.69 -16.41
N ARG A 254 6.90 7.36 -17.52
CA ARG A 254 6.95 8.26 -18.70
C ARG A 254 5.57 8.59 -19.26
N ASN A 255 4.64 7.63 -19.26
CA ASN A 255 3.27 7.91 -19.67
C ASN A 255 2.56 8.84 -18.67
N LEU A 256 2.73 8.60 -17.37
CA LEU A 256 2.19 9.45 -16.31
C LEU A 256 2.71 10.88 -16.40
N ASP A 257 4.02 11.04 -16.53
CA ASP A 257 4.66 12.35 -16.66
C ASP A 257 4.18 13.05 -17.95
N THR A 258 3.95 12.28 -19.03
CA THR A 258 3.35 12.81 -20.26
C THR A 258 1.89 13.20 -20.08
N GLU A 259 1.10 12.47 -19.28
CA GLU A 259 -0.31 12.77 -19.00
C GLU A 259 -0.50 13.94 -18.04
N GLN A 260 0.39 14.10 -17.06
CA GLN A 260 0.37 15.18 -16.07
C GLN A 260 0.89 16.50 -16.66
N ASP A 261 1.63 16.42 -17.77
CA ASP A 261 2.16 17.57 -18.49
C ASP A 261 1.36 17.79 -19.79
N GLU A 262 0.48 18.79 -19.75
CA GLU A 262 -0.37 19.14 -20.88
C GLU A 262 0.44 19.55 -22.12
N ALA A 263 1.64 20.13 -21.95
CA ALA A 263 2.54 20.44 -23.06
C ALA A 263 3.08 19.17 -23.73
N LEU A 264 3.40 18.12 -22.96
CA LEU A 264 3.84 16.85 -23.50
C LEU A 264 2.69 16.07 -24.19
N LEU A 265 1.44 16.21 -23.72
CA LEU A 265 0.26 15.70 -24.43
C LEU A 265 0.08 16.38 -25.79
N VAL A 266 0.16 17.72 -25.83
CA VAL A 266 0.05 18.49 -27.07
C VAL A 266 1.20 18.13 -28.02
N TYR A 267 2.44 18.01 -27.54
CA TYR A 267 3.58 17.52 -28.32
C TYR A 267 3.31 16.15 -28.95
N LYS A 268 2.77 15.19 -28.19
CA LYS A 268 2.42 13.87 -28.72
C LYS A 268 1.40 13.96 -29.85
N LYS A 269 0.35 14.78 -29.68
CA LYS A 269 -0.67 15.03 -30.72
C LYS A 269 -0.04 15.65 -31.99
N LEU A 270 0.82 16.65 -31.84
CA LEU A 270 1.53 17.28 -32.96
C LEU A 270 2.43 16.28 -33.69
N ARG A 271 3.17 15.44 -32.97
CA ARG A 271 4.00 14.39 -33.56
C ARG A 271 3.18 13.38 -34.37
N ASP A 272 2.06 12.92 -33.83
CA ASP A 272 1.20 11.96 -34.51
C ASP A 272 0.56 12.61 -35.77
N ARG A 273 0.18 13.91 -35.71
CA ARG A 273 -0.29 14.69 -36.88
C ARG A 273 0.80 14.84 -37.95
N MET A 274 2.03 15.18 -37.56
CA MET A 274 3.16 15.36 -38.47
C MET A 274 3.53 14.05 -39.17
N TYR A 275 3.53 12.94 -38.43
CA TYR A 275 3.75 11.61 -39.00
C TYR A 275 2.64 11.23 -40.00
N ALA A 276 1.36 11.46 -39.65
CA ALA A 276 0.24 11.20 -40.56
C ALA A 276 0.27 12.10 -41.80
N ARG A 277 0.73 13.35 -41.67
CA ARG A 277 0.94 14.28 -42.80
C ARG A 277 2.02 13.75 -43.74
N MET A 278 3.17 13.34 -43.20
CA MET A 278 4.24 12.70 -43.98
C MET A 278 3.73 11.46 -44.71
N GLN A 279 3.07 10.55 -43.99
CA GLN A 279 2.52 9.31 -44.56
C GLN A 279 1.56 9.59 -45.72
N ARG A 280 0.64 10.55 -45.56
CA ARG A 280 -0.29 10.94 -46.65
C ARG A 280 0.45 11.50 -47.86
N TYR A 281 1.46 12.34 -47.65
CA TYR A 281 2.21 12.97 -48.74
C TYR A 281 3.06 11.96 -49.53
N ILE A 282 3.77 11.06 -48.85
CA ILE A 282 4.65 10.08 -49.50
C ILE A 282 3.89 8.98 -50.24
N THR A 283 2.70 8.60 -49.74
CA THR A 283 1.87 7.55 -50.34
C THR A 283 0.93 8.08 -51.43
N ALA A 284 0.71 9.39 -51.51
CA ALA A 284 -0.09 9.99 -52.56
C ALA A 284 0.58 9.91 -53.93
N LEU A 285 -0.22 9.58 -54.95
CA LEU A 285 0.16 9.66 -56.36
C LEU A 285 0.55 11.11 -56.72
N PRO A 286 1.50 11.33 -57.65
CA PRO A 286 2.02 12.66 -57.97
C PRO A 286 0.95 13.71 -58.27
N GLU A 287 -0.10 13.32 -58.99
CA GLU A 287 -1.24 14.16 -59.37
C GLU A 287 -2.07 14.63 -58.16
N ASN A 288 -2.09 13.85 -57.07
CA ASN A 288 -2.86 14.14 -55.86
C ASN A 288 -2.03 14.90 -54.80
N ARG A 289 -0.74 15.13 -55.04
CA ARG A 289 0.14 15.82 -54.09
C ARG A 289 -0.08 17.33 -54.07
N GLN A 290 -0.60 17.90 -55.15
CA GLN A 290 -0.86 19.34 -55.26
C GLN A 290 -1.87 19.86 -54.22
N ASP A 291 -2.77 18.99 -53.76
CA ASP A 291 -3.81 19.32 -52.77
C ASP A 291 -3.39 18.98 -51.32
N LEU A 292 -2.15 18.52 -51.11
CA LEU A 292 -1.62 18.13 -49.80
C LEU A 292 -0.59 19.14 -49.29
N ILE A 293 -0.53 19.29 -47.98
CA ILE A 293 0.55 20.02 -47.31
C ILE A 293 1.86 19.23 -47.53
N PRO A 294 2.90 19.83 -48.14
CA PRO A 294 4.17 19.16 -48.39
C PRO A 294 4.82 18.71 -47.08
N MET A 295 5.14 17.41 -47.00
CA MET A 295 5.81 16.81 -45.85
C MET A 295 6.52 15.53 -46.30
N ASP A 296 7.72 15.65 -46.83
CA ASP A 296 8.53 14.49 -47.20
C ASP A 296 9.35 13.93 -46.01
N TYR A 297 10.12 12.88 -46.27
CA TYR A 297 10.95 12.23 -45.24
C TYR A 297 12.03 13.16 -44.65
N LEU A 298 12.60 14.07 -45.44
CA LEU A 298 13.63 15.00 -44.99
C LEU A 298 13.00 16.07 -44.10
N GLN A 299 11.89 16.66 -44.55
CA GLN A 299 11.14 17.66 -43.79
C GLN A 299 10.61 17.11 -42.47
N TYR A 300 10.08 15.89 -42.45
CA TYR A 300 9.68 15.22 -41.21
C TYR A 300 10.88 14.90 -40.31
N GLY A 301 12.02 14.51 -40.90
CA GLY A 301 13.26 14.25 -40.17
C GLY A 301 13.78 15.49 -39.45
N ASP A 302 13.86 16.61 -40.15
CA ASP A 302 14.29 17.91 -39.61
C ASP A 302 13.35 18.39 -38.50
N TRP A 303 12.04 18.28 -38.73
CA TRP A 303 11.04 18.62 -37.71
C TRP A 303 11.15 17.71 -36.48
N SER A 304 11.28 16.39 -36.68
CA SER A 304 11.37 15.42 -35.59
C SER A 304 12.60 15.64 -34.74
N GLU A 305 13.73 16.03 -35.33
CA GLU A 305 14.95 16.32 -34.58
C GLU A 305 14.85 17.64 -33.81
N ASN A 306 14.30 18.70 -34.43
CA ASN A 306 13.99 19.95 -33.71
C ASN A 306 13.04 19.69 -32.52
N ALA A 307 11.99 18.89 -32.72
CA ALA A 307 11.03 18.58 -31.67
C ALA A 307 11.64 17.71 -30.56
N ARG A 308 12.58 16.82 -30.90
CA ARG A 308 13.37 16.05 -29.93
C ARG A 308 14.24 16.97 -29.07
N LEU A 309 14.95 17.93 -29.68
CA LEU A 309 15.81 18.89 -28.99
C LEU A 309 14.99 19.85 -28.11
N ALA A 310 13.90 20.41 -28.65
CA ALA A 310 12.99 21.28 -27.91
C ALA A 310 12.38 20.57 -26.69
N ARG A 311 12.05 19.28 -26.81
CA ARG A 311 11.58 18.47 -25.68
C ARG A 311 12.65 18.29 -24.60
N ILE A 312 13.93 18.13 -24.99
CA ILE A 312 15.02 18.05 -24.02
C ILE A 312 15.17 19.38 -23.28
N ASP A 313 15.20 20.50 -24.00
CA ASP A 313 15.32 21.82 -23.39
C ASP A 313 14.13 22.12 -22.45
N TYR A 314 12.92 21.72 -22.82
CA TYR A 314 11.73 21.84 -21.98
C TYR A 314 11.85 21.01 -20.70
N LEU A 315 12.20 19.72 -20.82
CA LEU A 315 12.38 18.84 -19.66
C LEU A 315 13.54 19.25 -18.74
N ASP A 316 14.55 19.92 -19.29
CA ASP A 316 15.65 20.54 -18.53
C ASP A 316 15.25 21.88 -17.87
N GLY A 317 14.00 22.34 -18.06
CA GLY A 317 13.50 23.62 -17.54
C GLY A 317 14.05 24.85 -18.24
N LYS A 318 14.69 24.70 -19.41
CA LYS A 318 15.24 25.81 -20.21
C LYS A 318 14.18 26.50 -21.06
N LEU A 319 13.04 25.84 -21.31
CA LEU A 319 11.88 26.39 -22.00
C LEU A 319 10.66 26.31 -21.07
N THR A 320 9.82 27.33 -21.14
CA THR A 320 8.44 27.23 -20.65
C THR A 320 7.61 26.33 -21.56
N ALA A 321 6.45 25.88 -21.09
CA ALA A 321 5.54 25.06 -21.87
C ALA A 321 5.07 25.76 -23.16
N GLU A 322 4.77 27.07 -23.09
CA GLU A 322 4.42 27.86 -24.27
C GLU A 322 5.57 27.94 -25.28
N GLU A 323 6.79 28.23 -24.81
CA GLU A 323 7.97 28.33 -25.67
C GLU A 323 8.31 26.99 -26.32
N PHE A 324 8.16 25.90 -25.58
CA PHE A 324 8.31 24.55 -26.10
C PHE A 324 7.32 24.28 -27.24
N LEU A 325 6.02 24.52 -27.03
CA LEU A 325 4.99 24.29 -28.04
C LEU A 325 5.16 25.18 -29.27
N ARG A 326 5.46 26.48 -29.09
CA ARG A 326 5.76 27.39 -30.20
C ARG A 326 6.96 26.94 -31.02
N LYS A 327 7.98 26.37 -30.39
CA LYS A 327 9.21 25.90 -31.06
C LYS A 327 8.97 24.66 -31.92
N ILE A 328 7.95 23.85 -31.62
CA ILE A 328 7.64 22.61 -32.35
C ILE A 328 6.45 22.73 -33.30
N ASP A 329 5.55 23.69 -33.11
CA ASP A 329 4.39 23.89 -33.98
C ASP A 329 4.73 24.69 -35.25
N THR A 330 5.63 24.15 -36.06
CA THR A 330 6.09 24.82 -37.29
C THR A 330 4.99 25.02 -38.33
N MET A 331 3.88 24.30 -38.19
CA MET A 331 2.74 24.33 -39.12
C MET A 331 1.57 25.17 -38.58
N HIS A 332 1.69 25.74 -37.38
CA HIS A 332 0.64 26.53 -36.72
C HIS A 332 -0.67 25.72 -36.61
N ASP A 333 -0.54 24.44 -36.24
CA ASP A 333 -1.65 23.50 -36.05
C ASP A 333 -2.39 23.71 -34.70
N LEU A 334 -1.88 24.60 -33.83
CA LEU A 334 -2.48 25.01 -32.57
C LEU A 334 -3.08 26.43 -32.66
N GLU A 335 -4.28 26.59 -32.10
CA GLU A 335 -4.97 27.90 -32.02
C GLU A 335 -4.42 28.77 -30.87
N ASP A 336 -3.95 28.13 -29.80
CA ASP A 336 -3.25 28.75 -28.69
C ASP A 336 -2.09 27.86 -28.19
N TYR A 337 -1.21 28.46 -27.41
CA TYR A 337 -0.07 27.75 -26.78
C TYR A 337 -0.23 27.67 -25.27
N SER A 338 -1.34 28.17 -24.74
CA SER A 338 -1.61 28.18 -23.30
C SER A 338 -1.94 26.77 -22.87
N VAL A 339 -1.10 26.22 -22.03
CA VAL A 339 -1.39 24.97 -21.33
C VAL A 339 -1.46 25.26 -19.84
N GLY A 340 -2.39 24.60 -19.16
CA GLY A 340 -2.43 24.63 -17.71
C GLY A 340 -1.06 24.26 -17.16
N ALA A 341 -0.65 24.93 -16.08
CA ALA A 341 0.53 24.51 -15.35
C ALA A 341 0.41 23.01 -15.06
N ALA A 342 1.51 22.26 -15.24
CA ALA A 342 1.55 20.83 -14.94
C ALA A 342 0.82 20.61 -13.63
N GLN A 343 -0.20 19.73 -13.63
CA GLN A 343 -1.02 19.54 -12.44
C GLN A 343 -0.09 19.07 -11.32
N THR A 344 0.22 19.97 -10.40
CA THR A 344 0.86 19.59 -9.15
C THR A 344 -0.15 18.73 -8.42
N SER A 345 0.14 17.43 -8.30
CA SER A 345 -0.61 16.55 -7.42
C SER A 345 -0.78 17.26 -6.07
N PRO A 346 -1.97 17.24 -5.46
CA PRO A 346 -2.16 17.86 -4.15
C PRO A 346 -1.09 17.37 -3.18
N THR A 347 -0.62 18.27 -2.29
CA THR A 347 0.44 17.96 -1.31
C THR A 347 0.11 16.71 -0.49
N GLU A 348 -1.19 16.45 -0.28
CA GLU A 348 -1.71 15.26 0.37
C GLU A 348 -3.04 14.84 -0.28
N THR A 349 -3.16 13.54 -0.60
CA THR A 349 -4.38 12.97 -1.22
C THR A 349 -5.49 12.75 -0.19
N ALA A 350 -6.73 12.55 -0.65
CA ALA A 350 -7.84 12.21 0.25
C ALA A 350 -7.56 10.89 1.00
N TRP A 351 -6.99 9.91 0.31
CA TRP A 351 -6.54 8.65 0.91
C TRP A 351 -5.52 8.87 2.03
N GLN A 352 -4.45 9.64 1.79
CA GLN A 352 -3.41 9.87 2.79
C GLN A 352 -3.96 10.54 4.05
N ARG A 353 -4.94 11.45 3.91
CA ARG A 353 -5.63 12.04 5.07
C ARG A 353 -6.41 10.99 5.88
N MET A 354 -7.11 10.08 5.21
CA MET A 354 -7.84 9.01 5.90
C MET A 354 -6.90 8.07 6.66
N VAL A 355 -5.74 7.75 6.07
CA VAL A 355 -4.69 6.97 6.74
C VAL A 355 -4.17 7.76 7.94
N ALA A 356 -3.82 9.03 7.77
CA ALA A 356 -3.28 9.87 8.83
C ALA A 356 -4.26 10.08 10.00
N ASP A 357 -5.57 10.18 9.73
CA ASP A 357 -6.60 10.41 10.75
C ASP A 357 -6.88 9.17 11.63
N ASP A 358 -6.65 7.96 11.13
CA ASP A 358 -6.92 6.71 11.84
C ASP A 358 -5.89 5.63 11.49
N ILE A 359 -5.01 5.30 12.44
CA ILE A 359 -4.04 4.20 12.28
C ILE A 359 -4.71 2.85 11.99
N GLY A 360 -5.96 2.68 12.43
CA GLY A 360 -6.80 1.52 12.18
C GLY A 360 -7.64 1.57 10.92
N PHE A 361 -7.44 2.57 10.07
CA PHE A 361 -8.16 2.70 8.82
C PHE A 361 -8.00 1.45 7.96
N ASP A 362 -9.08 0.68 7.85
CA ASP A 362 -9.15 -0.54 7.05
C ASP A 362 -10.08 -0.32 5.84
N PRO A 363 -9.54 -0.21 4.62
CA PRO A 363 -10.35 0.03 3.42
C PRO A 363 -11.30 -1.12 3.06
N GLU A 364 -11.08 -2.33 3.60
CA GLU A 364 -11.99 -3.48 3.43
C GLU A 364 -13.24 -3.38 4.32
N LEU A 365 -13.19 -2.58 5.39
CA LEU A 365 -14.31 -2.40 6.33
C LEU A 365 -14.90 -0.99 6.30
N HIS A 366 -14.16 -0.01 5.79
CA HIS A 366 -14.57 1.39 5.82
C HIS A 366 -15.74 1.70 4.86
N TYR A 367 -15.75 1.11 3.66
CA TYR A 367 -16.75 1.43 2.65
C TYR A 367 -17.97 0.49 2.74
N PRO A 368 -19.21 1.02 2.69
CA PRO A 368 -20.40 0.19 2.71
C PRO A 368 -20.51 -0.67 1.44
N LYS A 369 -21.17 -1.84 1.55
CA LYS A 369 -21.40 -2.76 0.41
C LYS A 369 -22.11 -2.06 -0.77
N GLY A 370 -22.96 -1.08 -0.50
CA GLY A 370 -23.59 -0.23 -1.51
C GLY A 370 -23.83 1.19 -1.00
N PHE A 371 -23.61 2.17 -1.86
CA PHE A 371 -23.80 3.59 -1.58
C PHE A 371 -24.55 4.28 -2.73
N MET A 372 -25.48 5.16 -2.41
CA MET A 372 -26.24 5.94 -3.39
C MET A 372 -25.96 7.42 -3.23
N LEU A 373 -25.55 8.08 -4.32
CA LEU A 373 -25.29 9.53 -4.37
C LEU A 373 -26.26 10.21 -5.32
N LEU A 374 -26.80 11.35 -4.89
CA LEU A 374 -27.53 12.29 -5.73
C LEU A 374 -26.78 13.64 -5.71
N ASP A 375 -26.12 13.99 -6.81
CA ASP A 375 -25.39 15.26 -6.91
C ASP A 375 -26.31 16.38 -7.41
N LEU A 376 -26.83 17.16 -6.47
CA LEU A 376 -27.74 18.28 -6.73
C LEU A 376 -27.08 19.48 -7.44
N ARG A 377 -25.76 19.46 -7.66
CA ARG A 377 -25.05 20.51 -8.40
C ARG A 377 -25.13 20.34 -9.92
N THR A 378 -25.70 19.23 -10.39
CA THR A 378 -25.85 18.92 -11.81
C THR A 378 -27.22 19.37 -12.32
N ASP A 379 -27.30 19.76 -13.60
CA ASP A 379 -28.53 20.31 -14.20
C ASP A 379 -29.68 19.28 -14.29
N ASP A 380 -29.36 17.98 -14.26
CA ASP A 380 -30.31 16.85 -14.26
C ASP A 380 -29.84 15.77 -13.25
N PRO A 381 -30.09 15.97 -11.94
CA PRO A 381 -29.54 15.13 -10.89
C PRO A 381 -30.15 13.73 -10.91
N LYS A 382 -29.30 12.73 -11.07
CA LYS A 382 -29.68 11.30 -11.07
C LYS A 382 -28.99 10.56 -9.94
N TRP A 383 -29.72 9.59 -9.39
CA TRP A 383 -29.16 8.65 -8.43
C TRP A 383 -28.07 7.80 -9.11
N GLN A 384 -26.89 7.80 -8.52
CA GLN A 384 -25.77 6.95 -8.90
C GLN A 384 -25.53 5.92 -7.80
N THR A 385 -25.34 4.66 -8.19
CA THR A 385 -25.00 3.56 -7.26
C THR A 385 -23.51 3.29 -7.35
N PHE A 386 -22.88 3.15 -6.19
CA PHE A 386 -21.46 2.86 -6.03
C PHE A 386 -21.30 1.60 -5.18
N SER A 387 -20.42 0.71 -5.62
CA SER A 387 -19.91 -0.37 -4.77
C SER A 387 -18.82 0.12 -3.83
N ALA A 388 -18.45 -0.68 -2.84
CA ALA A 388 -17.29 -0.42 -1.98
C ALA A 388 -16.00 -0.22 -2.80
N ASP A 389 -15.80 -1.00 -3.87
CA ASP A 389 -14.65 -0.90 -4.76
C ASP A 389 -14.65 0.42 -5.55
N ASP A 390 -15.81 0.90 -5.97
CA ASP A 390 -15.92 2.18 -6.70
C ASP A 390 -15.57 3.35 -5.78
N LEU A 391 -16.06 3.31 -4.54
CA LEU A 391 -15.70 4.30 -3.52
C LEU A 391 -14.20 4.24 -3.24
N ARG A 392 -13.64 3.06 -2.98
CA ARG A 392 -12.20 2.89 -2.71
C ARG A 392 -11.34 3.49 -3.82
N ARG A 393 -11.63 3.15 -5.09
CA ARG A 393 -10.90 3.70 -6.25
C ARG A 393 -10.98 5.22 -6.31
N LYS A 394 -12.17 5.78 -6.07
CA LYS A 394 -12.39 7.23 -6.07
C LYS A 394 -11.57 7.95 -4.99
N TYR A 395 -11.53 7.41 -3.78
CA TYR A 395 -10.76 8.02 -2.68
C TYR A 395 -9.25 7.82 -2.85
N GLN A 396 -8.83 6.77 -3.54
CA GLN A 396 -7.45 6.51 -3.96
C GLN A 396 -7.03 7.30 -5.20
N GLU A 397 -7.89 8.11 -5.83
CA GLU A 397 -7.50 8.91 -6.99
C GLU A 397 -6.28 9.78 -6.68
N GLY A 398 -5.24 9.68 -7.50
CA GLY A 398 -3.95 10.34 -7.28
C GLY A 398 -3.00 9.60 -6.31
N HIS A 399 -3.46 8.54 -5.64
CA HIS A 399 -2.69 7.69 -4.73
C HIS A 399 -2.83 6.20 -5.11
N GLN A 400 -2.52 5.88 -6.38
CA GLN A 400 -2.59 4.53 -6.93
C GLN A 400 -1.25 4.13 -7.55
N SER A 401 -0.99 2.84 -7.56
CA SER A 401 0.17 2.28 -8.24
C SER A 401 0.10 2.47 -9.75
N LEU A 402 1.25 2.57 -10.42
CA LEU A 402 1.29 2.60 -11.89
C LEU A 402 0.72 1.31 -12.50
N ARG A 403 0.77 0.18 -11.77
CA ARG A 403 0.11 -1.06 -12.18
C ARG A 403 -1.41 -0.93 -12.17
N GLU A 404 -1.99 -0.29 -11.16
CA GLU A 404 -3.45 -0.11 -11.10
C GLU A 404 -3.91 0.89 -12.16
N LYS A 405 -3.17 1.99 -12.34
CA LYS A 405 -3.51 3.03 -13.32
C LYS A 405 -3.36 2.56 -14.77
N TYR A 406 -2.31 1.79 -15.10
CA TYR A 406 -1.97 1.43 -16.49
C TYR A 406 -1.96 -0.06 -16.80
N GLY A 407 -2.06 -0.92 -15.78
CA GLY A 407 -2.14 -2.36 -15.96
C GLY A 407 -3.38 -2.71 -16.76
N ARG A 408 -3.21 -3.52 -17.80
CA ARG A 408 -4.36 -4.16 -18.45
C ARG A 408 -4.92 -5.18 -17.46
N LYS A 409 -6.23 -5.14 -17.23
CA LYS A 409 -6.95 -6.22 -16.54
C LYS A 409 -6.85 -7.51 -17.34
#